data_AF-A0A444UTF3-F1
#
_entry.id   AF-A0A444UTF3-F1
#
_cell.length_a   1.000
_cell.length_b   1.000
_cell.length_c   1.000
_cell.angle_alpha   90.00
_cell.angle_beta   90.00
_cell.angle_gamma   90.00
#
_symmetry.space_group_name_H-M   'P 1'
#
loop_
_entity.id
_entity.type
_entity.pdbx_description
1 polymer ?
#
loop_
_entity_poly.entity_id
_entity_poly.type
_entity_poly.pdbx_seq_one_letter_code
_entity_poly.pdbx_strand_id
1 'polypeptide(L)'
;SKPVPEALTDYTRKVEFLKGLLEAEKLTSPTEKALANQFLAPGRTPTTGNERTSASKTVHLQTKARCTGEMRNELLGTVCLCY
;
A
#
# COMPACT_ATOMS: atom_id res chain seq x y z
N SER A 1 8.48 6.96 31.15
CA SER A 1 9.45 7.36 30.11
C SER A 1 8.72 7.80 28.86
N LYS A 2 9.15 8.90 28.21
CA LYS A 2 8.58 9.31 26.91
C LYS A 2 9.23 8.48 25.78
N PRO A 3 8.47 8.08 24.74
CA PRO A 3 9.05 7.37 23.61
C PRO A 3 10.05 8.25 22.85
N VAL A 4 11.07 7.62 22.27
CA VAL A 4 12.07 8.30 21.43
C VAL A 4 11.34 8.93 20.22
N PRO A 5 11.65 10.17 19.82
CA PRO A 5 10.97 10.85 18.72
C PRO A 5 10.93 10.06 17.40
N GLU A 6 11.93 9.23 17.15
CA GLU A 6 12.00 8.33 15.99
C GLU A 6 10.87 7.29 16.00
N ALA A 7 10.59 6.68 17.17
CA ALA A 7 9.53 5.68 17.30
C ALA A 7 8.14 6.29 17.04
N LEU A 8 7.91 7.53 17.46
CA LEU A 8 6.68 8.26 17.17
C LEU A 8 6.56 8.58 15.68
N THR A 9 7.65 8.99 15.05
CA THR A 9 7.69 9.31 13.62
C THR A 9 7.40 8.07 12.76
N ASP A 10 7.99 6.93 13.11
CA ASP A 10 7.75 5.66 12.42
C ASP A 10 6.32 5.17 12.60
N TYR A 11 5.77 5.30 13.81
CA TYR A 11 4.37 5.00 14.06
C TYR A 11 3.44 5.88 13.22
N THR A 12 3.66 7.20 13.19
CA THR A 12 2.87 8.14 12.37
C THR A 12 2.90 7.74 10.91
N ARG A 13 4.07 7.45 10.34
CA ARG A 13 4.20 7.01 8.95
C ARG A 13 3.46 5.70 8.67
N LYS A 14 3.53 4.72 9.59
CA LYS A 14 2.79 3.46 9.46
C LYS A 14 1.27 3.71 9.46
N VAL A 15 0.79 4.58 10.34
CA VAL A 15 -0.62 4.97 10.39
C VAL A 15 -1.06 5.69 9.12
N GLU A 16 -0.27 6.64 8.63
CA GLU A 16 -0.55 7.36 7.37
C GLU A 16 -0.60 6.42 6.17
N PHE A 17 0.32 5.46 6.09
CA PHE A 17 0.30 4.44 5.05
C PHE A 17 -0.99 3.60 5.10
N LEU A 18 -1.40 3.12 6.27
CA LEU A 18 -2.64 2.35 6.43
C LEU A 18 -3.89 3.17 6.08
N LYS A 19 -3.93 4.44 6.48
CA LYS A 19 -5.01 5.36 6.08
C LYS A 19 -5.05 5.54 4.57
N GLY A 20 -3.88 5.74 3.95
CA GLY A 20 -3.77 5.86 2.50
C GLY A 20 -4.28 4.63 1.75
N LEU A 21 -3.99 3.41 2.26
CA LEU A 21 -4.56 2.18 1.69
C LEU A 21 -6.09 2.15 1.77
N LEU A 22 -6.66 2.56 2.91
CA LEU A 22 -8.10 2.63 3.09
C LEU A 22 -8.76 3.64 2.13
N GLU A 23 -8.15 4.81 1.95
CA GLU A 23 -8.65 5.81 1.00
C GLU A 23 -8.55 5.32 -0.45
N ALA A 24 -7.44 4.66 -0.83
CA ALA A 24 -7.30 4.10 -2.17
C ALA A 24 -8.35 3.01 -2.46
N GLU A 25 -8.77 2.24 -1.46
CA GLU A 25 -9.80 1.20 -1.64
C GLU A 25 -11.18 1.78 -1.97
N LYS A 26 -11.45 3.04 -1.59
CA LYS A 26 -12.72 3.72 -1.91
C LYS A 26 -12.84 4.11 -3.38
N LEU A 27 -11.73 4.11 -4.13
CA LEU A 27 -11.73 4.42 -5.56
C LEU A 27 -12.38 3.29 -6.35
N THR A 28 -13.28 3.65 -7.27
CA THR A 28 -14.08 2.70 -8.05
C THR A 28 -13.35 2.22 -9.29
N SER A 29 -12.54 3.06 -9.94
CA SER A 29 -11.74 2.65 -11.10
C SER A 29 -10.50 1.85 -10.65
N PRO A 30 -10.30 0.63 -11.20
CA PRO A 30 -9.06 -0.12 -11.04
C PRO A 30 -7.80 0.68 -11.40
N THR A 31 -7.85 1.46 -12.47
CA THR A 31 -6.73 2.32 -12.89
C THR A 31 -6.43 3.42 -11.85
N GLU A 32 -7.45 4.14 -11.37
CA GLU A 32 -7.26 5.17 -10.34
C GLU A 32 -6.76 4.56 -9.02
N LYS A 33 -7.30 3.39 -8.65
CA LYS A 33 -6.84 2.62 -7.48
C LYS A 33 -5.37 2.21 -7.62
N ALA A 34 -4.94 1.75 -8.79
CA ALA A 34 -3.55 1.39 -9.06
C ALA A 34 -2.62 2.62 -9.00
N LEU A 35 -3.05 3.77 -9.52
CA LEU A 35 -2.30 5.02 -9.43
C LEU A 35 -2.14 5.46 -7.96
N ALA A 36 -3.23 5.53 -7.21
CA ALA A 36 -3.19 5.88 -5.78
C ALA A 36 -2.26 4.95 -5.01
N ASN A 37 -2.33 3.63 -5.26
CA ASN A 37 -1.45 2.65 -4.62
C ASN A 37 0.03 2.80 -4.97
N GLN A 38 0.38 3.36 -6.14
CA GLN A 38 1.77 3.66 -6.49
C GLN A 38 2.35 4.81 -5.67
N PHE A 39 1.52 5.81 -5.32
CA PHE A 39 1.95 6.93 -4.48
C PHE A 39 2.07 6.58 -3.00
N LEU A 40 1.47 5.46 -2.56
CA LEU A 40 1.59 4.95 -1.21
C LEU A 40 2.95 4.28 -0.98
N ALA A 41 3.88 4.98 -0.35
CA ALA A 41 5.14 4.39 0.08
C ALA A 41 4.98 3.74 1.47
N PRO A 42 5.34 2.46 1.66
CA PRO A 42 5.57 1.94 3.00
C PRO A 42 6.76 2.70 3.57
N GLY A 43 6.59 3.39 4.70
CA GLY A 43 7.61 4.26 5.29
C GLY A 43 9.00 3.59 5.37
N ARG A 44 10.07 4.41 5.30
CA ARG A 44 11.46 3.95 5.35
C ARG A 44 11.64 3.00 6.53
N THR A 45 12.04 1.75 6.27
CA THR A 45 12.42 0.84 7.36
C THR A 45 13.73 1.30 7.97
N PRO A 46 13.91 1.16 9.29
CA PRO A 46 15.19 1.43 9.94
C PRO A 46 16.31 0.63 9.26
N THR A 47 17.48 1.26 9.08
CA THR A 47 18.73 0.62 8.60
C THR A 47 19.35 -0.31 9.66
N THR A 48 18.57 -0.81 10.61
CA THR A 48 19.03 -1.83 11.55
C THR A 48 18.75 -3.19 10.90
N GLY A 49 19.84 -3.79 10.42
CA GLY A 49 19.82 -5.09 9.76
C GLY A 49 19.03 -6.11 10.58
N ASN A 50 18.12 -6.82 9.90
CA ASN A 50 17.29 -7.93 10.40
C ASN A 50 15.79 -7.65 10.70
N GLU A 51 15.14 -6.69 10.03
CA GLU A 51 13.68 -6.73 9.92
C GLU A 51 13.29 -7.61 8.73
N ARG A 52 13.01 -8.90 9.01
CA ARG A 52 12.14 -9.78 8.19
C ARG A 52 11.04 -8.92 7.55
N THR A 53 10.74 -9.12 6.26
CA THR A 53 9.77 -8.34 5.48
C THR A 53 8.63 -7.83 6.35
N SER A 54 8.66 -6.55 6.74
CA SER A 54 7.70 -6.03 7.71
C SER A 54 6.29 -6.20 7.15
N ALA A 55 5.29 -6.42 8.02
CA ALA A 55 3.92 -6.66 7.57
C ALA A 55 3.42 -5.56 6.60
N SER A 56 3.81 -4.31 6.83
CA SER A 56 3.52 -3.18 5.94
C SER A 56 4.16 -3.32 4.55
N LYS A 57 5.38 -3.85 4.44
CA LYS A 57 6.01 -4.15 3.14
C LYS A 57 5.27 -5.26 2.41
N THR A 58 4.90 -6.32 3.12
CA THR A 58 4.14 -7.44 2.53
C THR A 58 2.79 -6.96 2.01
N VAL A 59 2.05 -6.18 2.81
CA VAL A 59 0.76 -5.59 2.39
C VAL A 59 0.96 -4.67 1.18
N HIS A 60 1.96 -3.78 1.20
CA HIS A 60 2.23 -2.92 0.04
C HIS A 60 2.48 -3.73 -1.24
N LEU A 61 3.32 -4.77 -1.17
CA LEU A 61 3.62 -5.62 -2.32
C LEU A 61 2.39 -6.36 -2.83
N GLN A 62 1.58 -6.93 -1.94
CA GLN A 62 0.35 -7.63 -2.31
C GLN A 62 -0.68 -6.68 -2.92
N THR A 63 -0.91 -5.52 -2.30
CA THR A 63 -1.87 -4.52 -2.81
C THR A 63 -1.41 -3.98 -4.16
N LYS A 64 -0.12 -3.66 -4.31
CA LYS A 64 0.45 -3.24 -5.60
C LYS A 64 0.23 -4.28 -6.67
N ALA A 65 0.57 -5.55 -6.41
CA ALA A 65 0.38 -6.63 -7.36
C ALA A 65 -1.09 -6.80 -7.78
N ARG A 66 -2.02 -6.76 -6.82
CA ARG A 66 -3.46 -6.84 -7.06
C ARG A 66 -3.94 -5.68 -7.95
N CYS A 67 -3.70 -4.44 -7.54
CA CYS A 67 -4.21 -3.27 -8.27
C CYS A 67 -3.60 -3.15 -9.67
N THR A 68 -2.32 -3.49 -9.85
CA THR A 68 -1.72 -3.55 -11.20
C THR A 68 -2.37 -4.64 -12.05
N GLY A 69 -2.71 -5.79 -11.47
CA GLY A 69 -3.44 -6.86 -12.16
C GLY A 69 -4.85 -6.43 -12.60
N GLU A 70 -5.59 -5.78 -11.70
CA GLU A 70 -6.94 -5.26 -11.98
C GLU A 70 -6.92 -4.19 -13.07
N MET A 71 -6.00 -3.21 -12.98
CA MET A 71 -5.79 -2.19 -13.99
C MET A 71 -5.46 -2.81 -15.35
N ARG A 72 -4.55 -3.79 -15.38
CA ARG A 72 -4.22 -4.50 -16.62
C ARG A 72 -5.46 -5.18 -17.21
N ASN A 73 -6.30 -5.79 -16.38
CA ASN A 73 -7.50 -6.47 -16.86
C ASN A 73 -8.53 -5.47 -17.42
N GLU A 74 -8.69 -4.31 -16.78
CA GLU A 74 -9.50 -3.18 -17.26
C GLU A 74 -9.00 -2.70 -18.63
N LEU A 75 -7.70 -2.41 -18.76
CA LEU A 75 -7.09 -1.93 -20.01
C LEU A 75 -7.20 -2.93 -21.16
N LEU A 76 -7.13 -4.23 -20.85
CA LEU A 76 -7.24 -5.30 -21.85
C LEU A 76 -8.68 -5.80 -22.06
N GLY A 77 -9.67 -5.22 -21.39
CA GLY A 77 -11.08 -5.66 -21.50
C GLY A 77 -11.31 -7.11 -21.03
N THR A 78 -10.43 -7.64 -20.18
CA THR A 78 -10.51 -9.03 -19.68
C THR A 78 -11.25 -9.14 -18.34
N VAL A 79 -11.93 -8.06 -17.93
CA VAL A 79 -12.85 -8.09 -16.79
C VAL A 79 -13.93 -9.13 -17.12
N CYS A 80 -13.83 -10.33 -16.53
CA CYS A 80 -14.97 -11.24 -16.56
C CYS A 80 -16.08 -10.54 -15.79
N LEU A 81 -17.04 -9.98 -16.53
CA LEU A 81 -18.40 -9.77 -16.04
C LEU A 81 -19.03 -11.15 -15.91
N CYS A 82 -18.55 -11.90 -14.92
CA CYS A 82 -19.19 -13.12 -14.47
C CYS A 82 -20.46 -12.66 -13.73
N TYR A 83 -21.53 -12.42 -14.50
CA TYR A 83 -22.90 -12.17 -14.02
C TYR A 83 -23.58 -13.49 -13.66
#